data_AF-A0AAW2UK53-F1
#
_entry.id   AF-A0AAW2UK53-F1
#
_cell.length_a   1.000
_cell.length_b   1.000
_cell.length_c   1.000
_cell.angle_alpha   90.00
_cell.angle_beta   90.00
_cell.angle_gamma   90.00
#
_symmetry.space_group_name_H-M   'P 1'
#
loop_
_entity.id
_entity.type
_entity.pdbx_description
1 polymer ?
#
loop_
_entity_poly.entity_id
_entity_poly.type
_entity_poly.pdbx_seq_one_letter_code
_entity_poly.pdbx_strand_id
1 'polypeptide(L)'
;MDAQSTQLHQAQLAAILGPDPSPFETLISHLMSSSNDQRSQAESIFNLLKQNDPNSLALKLAHLLSSSLHVEARAMAAILLRKQLTRDDSFLAPTQSIHSFRY
;
A
#
# COMPACT_ATOMS: atom_id res chain seq x y z
N MET A 1 24.26 -10.98 -6.44
CA MET A 1 24.07 -10.04 -5.32
C MET A 1 22.57 -9.85 -5.05
N ASP A 2 21.87 -10.75 -4.35
CA ASP A 2 20.38 -10.64 -4.42
C ASP A 2 19.54 -11.29 -3.29
N ALA A 3 20.09 -12.11 -2.40
CA ALA A 3 19.31 -12.63 -1.27
C ALA A 3 19.20 -11.63 -0.10
N GLN A 4 20.31 -10.97 0.27
CA GLN A 4 20.36 -10.06 1.42
C GLN A 4 19.59 -8.76 1.17
N SER A 5 19.65 -8.19 -0.04
CA SER A 5 18.91 -6.98 -0.42
C SER A 5 17.39 -7.18 -0.36
N THR A 6 16.93 -8.36 -0.76
CA THR A 6 15.51 -8.75 -0.72
C THR A 6 15.02 -8.98 0.71
N GLN A 7 15.86 -9.60 1.56
CA GLN A 7 15.56 -9.77 2.99
C GLN A 7 15.49 -8.43 3.74
N LEU A 8 16.40 -7.49 3.47
CA LEU A 8 16.35 -6.16 4.08
C LEU A 8 15.10 -5.38 3.67
N HIS A 9 14.67 -5.48 2.40
CA HIS A 9 13.42 -4.88 1.95
C HIS A 9 12.20 -5.50 2.63
N GLN A 10 12.14 -6.83 2.75
CA GLN A 10 11.05 -7.49 3.50
C GLN A 10 11.03 -7.08 4.96
N ALA A 11 12.19 -7.01 5.62
CA ALA A 11 12.29 -6.55 7.00
C ALA A 11 11.78 -5.12 7.17
N GLN A 12 12.06 -4.23 6.22
CA GLN A 12 11.54 -2.85 6.23
C GLN A 12 10.02 -2.81 6.06
N LEU A 13 9.45 -3.60 5.14
CA LEU A 13 8.01 -3.69 4.95
C LEU A 13 7.31 -4.26 6.21
N ALA A 14 7.90 -5.30 6.81
CA ALA A 14 7.42 -5.89 8.05
C ALA A 14 7.52 -4.90 9.23
N ALA A 15 8.56 -4.07 9.29
CA ALA A 15 8.68 -3.01 10.29
C ALA A 15 7.57 -1.95 10.14
N ILE A 16 7.20 -1.60 8.90
CA ILE A 16 6.11 -0.65 8.63
C ILE A 16 4.74 -1.21 9.03
N LEU A 17 4.49 -2.49 8.78
CA LEU A 17 3.25 -3.17 9.19
C LEU A 17 3.29 -3.71 10.62
N GLY A 18 4.39 -3.48 11.34
CA GLY A 18 4.63 -3.98 12.69
C GLY A 18 3.65 -3.42 13.74
N PRO A 19 3.77 -3.83 15.01
CA PRO A 19 2.88 -3.38 16.08
C PRO A 19 2.97 -1.87 16.32
N ASP A 20 4.13 -1.26 16.11
CA ASP A 20 4.35 0.18 16.24
C ASP A 20 3.64 0.96 15.10
N PRO A 21 2.75 1.92 15.41
CA PRO A 21 2.11 2.75 14.40
C PRO A 21 3.03 3.82 13.79
N SER A 22 4.12 4.22 14.45
CA SER A 22 4.93 5.38 14.05
C SER A 22 5.54 5.28 12.63
N PRO A 23 6.09 4.13 12.20
CA PRO A 23 6.61 3.99 10.83
C PRO A 23 5.51 4.10 9.77
N PHE A 24 4.31 3.59 10.08
CA PHE A 24 3.16 3.67 9.18
C PHE A 24 2.63 5.11 9.08
N GLU A 25 2.51 5.82 10.20
CA GLU A 25 2.14 7.24 10.19
C GLU A 25 3.14 8.08 9.39
N THR A 26 4.43 7.82 9.57
CA THR A 26 5.50 8.48 8.79
C THR A 26 5.33 8.24 7.28
N LEU A 27 4.98 7.02 6.87
CA LEU A 27 4.70 6.71 5.46
C LEU A 27 3.51 7.53 4.93
N ILE A 28 2.43 7.64 5.72
CA ILE A 28 1.26 8.46 5.34
C ILE A 28 1.64 9.94 5.23
N SER A 29 2.44 10.46 6.16
CA SER A 29 2.96 11.83 6.09
C SER A 29 3.81 12.06 4.84
N HIS A 30 4.67 11.11 4.46
CA HIS A 30 5.47 11.20 3.25
C HIS A 30 4.63 11.16 1.97
N LEU A 31 3.52 10.42 1.94
CA LEU A 31 2.57 10.45 0.81
C LEU A 31 1.91 11.83 0.63
N MET A 32 1.84 12.63 1.70
CA MET A 32 1.31 13.99 1.69
C MET A 32 2.40 15.06 1.49
N SER A 33 3.66 14.65 1.39
CA SER A 33 4.78 15.60 1.24
C SER A 33 4.69 16.39 -0.06
N SER A 34 5.11 17.65 -0.01
CA SER A 34 5.30 18.49 -1.19
C SER A 34 6.53 18.10 -2.02
N SER A 35 7.45 17.33 -1.42
CA SER A 35 8.61 16.77 -2.13
C SER A 35 8.18 15.60 -3.01
N ASN A 36 8.36 15.74 -4.32
CA ASN A 36 8.04 14.68 -5.28
C ASN A 36 8.87 13.42 -5.05
N ASP A 37 10.14 13.54 -4.68
CA ASP A 37 11.01 12.39 -4.45
C ASP A 37 10.55 11.60 -3.22
N GLN A 38 10.20 12.30 -2.13
CA GLN A 38 9.71 11.68 -0.91
C GLN A 38 8.34 11.02 -1.13
N ARG A 39 7.45 11.71 -1.86
CA ARG A 39 6.14 11.17 -2.23
C ARG A 39 6.25 9.95 -3.14
N SER A 40 7.10 10.00 -4.16
CA SER A 40 7.36 8.88 -5.08
C SER A 40 7.93 7.66 -4.35
N GLN A 41 8.89 7.87 -3.45
CA GLN A 41 9.43 6.81 -2.61
C GLN A 41 8.35 6.20 -1.71
N ALA A 42 7.54 7.03 -1.04
CA ALA A 42 6.44 6.57 -0.21
C ALA A 42 5.38 5.80 -1.02
N GLU A 43 5.05 6.26 -2.23
CA GLU A 43 4.15 5.57 -3.14
C GLU A 43 4.69 4.20 -3.54
N SER A 44 5.99 4.08 -3.82
CA SER A 44 6.62 2.79 -4.15
C SER A 44 6.50 1.79 -3.00
N ILE A 45 6.77 2.23 -1.76
CA ILE A 45 6.66 1.41 -0.55
C ILE A 45 5.20 1.01 -0.31
N PHE A 46 4.28 1.97 -0.43
CA PHE A 46 2.84 1.71 -0.28
C PHE A 46 2.35 0.68 -1.30
N ASN A 47 2.78 0.78 -2.56
CA ASN A 47 2.44 -0.18 -3.60
C ASN A 47 3.02 -1.57 -3.34
N LEU A 48 4.22 -1.67 -2.76
CA LEU A 48 4.81 -2.95 -2.35
C LEU A 48 4.05 -3.59 -1.18
N LEU A 49 3.67 -2.80 -0.17
CA LEU A 49 2.82 -3.28 0.94
C LEU A 49 1.49 -3.80 0.43
N LYS A 50 0.89 -3.06 -0.51
CA LYS A 50 -0.36 -3.42 -1.16
C LYS A 50 -0.29 -4.74 -1.94
N GLN A 51 0.87 -5.07 -2.53
CA GLN A 51 1.07 -6.31 -3.27
C GLN A 51 1.42 -7.51 -2.36
N ASN A 52 2.22 -7.28 -1.31
CA ASN A 52 2.67 -8.34 -0.41
C ASN A 52 1.59 -8.74 0.61
N ASP A 53 0.95 -7.76 1.26
CA ASP A 53 -0.05 -8.03 2.29
C ASP A 53 -1.16 -6.94 2.28
N PRO A 54 -2.11 -7.04 1.33
CA PRO A 54 -3.19 -6.07 1.21
C PRO A 54 -4.12 -6.03 2.42
N ASN A 55 -4.27 -7.14 3.15
CA ASN A 55 -5.18 -7.23 4.29
C ASN A 55 -4.59 -6.54 5.52
N SER A 56 -3.32 -6.79 5.83
CA SER A 56 -2.63 -6.08 6.92
C SER A 56 -2.53 -4.59 6.64
N LEU A 57 -2.32 -4.19 5.38
CA LEU A 57 -2.36 -2.79 4.98
C LEU A 57 -3.74 -2.16 5.24
N ALA A 58 -4.83 -2.84 4.87
CA ALA A 58 -6.19 -2.35 5.11
C ALA A 58 -6.50 -2.22 6.61
N LEU A 59 -6.09 -3.20 7.42
CA LEU A 59 -6.23 -3.13 8.88
C LEU A 59 -5.45 -1.95 9.46
N LYS A 60 -4.20 -1.71 9.01
CA LYS A 60 -3.42 -0.55 9.47
C LYS A 60 -4.05 0.78 9.11
N LEU A 61 -4.60 0.91 7.91
CA LEU A 61 -5.35 2.11 7.51
C LEU A 61 -6.60 2.30 8.38
N ALA A 62 -7.34 1.23 8.69
CA ALA A 62 -8.50 1.27 9.57
C ALA A 62 -8.14 1.64 11.01
N HIS A 63 -7.02 1.12 11.54
CA HIS A 63 -6.52 1.51 12.85
C HIS A 63 -6.16 2.99 12.89
N LEU A 64 -5.43 3.50 11.89
CA LEU A 64 -5.04 4.90 11.81
C LEU A 64 -6.25 5.85 11.77
N LEU A 65 -7.33 5.45 11.09
CA LEU A 65 -8.60 6.19 11.10
C LEU A 65 -9.19 6.35 12.50
N SER A 66 -9.06 5.32 13.33
CA SER A 66 -9.62 5.30 14.68
C SER A 66 -8.70 5.90 15.76
N SER A 67 -7.38 5.81 15.59
CA SER A 67 -6.41 6.14 16.64
C SER A 67 -5.71 7.49 16.45
N SER A 68 -5.58 7.97 15.21
CA SER A 68 -4.78 9.17 14.93
C SER A 68 -5.52 10.45 15.31
N LEU A 69 -4.82 11.35 16.01
CA LEU A 69 -5.31 12.69 16.34
C LEU A 69 -5.24 13.66 15.15
N HIS A 70 -4.49 13.31 14.10
CA HIS A 70 -4.28 14.14 12.92
C HIS A 70 -5.39 13.95 11.89
N VAL A 71 -6.15 15.02 11.61
CA VAL A 71 -7.31 14.98 10.70
C VAL A 71 -6.87 14.64 9.28
N GLU A 72 -5.73 15.16 8.83
CA GLU A 72 -5.18 14.97 7.50
C GLU A 72 -4.75 13.53 7.28
N ALA A 73 -4.07 12.93 8.28
CA ALA A 73 -3.67 11.52 8.24
C ALA A 73 -4.89 10.60 8.18
N ARG A 74 -5.95 10.89 8.95
CA ARG A 74 -7.22 10.16 8.87
C ARG A 74 -7.89 10.32 7.50
N ALA A 75 -7.97 11.54 6.96
CA ALA A 75 -8.54 11.77 5.64
C ALA A 75 -7.79 10.98 4.55
N MET A 76 -6.46 11.02 4.57
CA MET A 76 -5.63 10.26 3.64
C MET A 76 -5.84 8.74 3.80
N ALA A 77 -5.85 8.24 5.03
CA ALA A 77 -6.12 6.82 5.28
C ALA A 77 -7.50 6.38 4.79
N ALA A 78 -8.54 7.21 4.94
CA ALA A 78 -9.88 6.91 4.43
C ALA A 78 -9.88 6.79 2.90
N ILE A 79 -9.21 7.72 2.21
CA ILE A 79 -9.09 7.71 0.75
C ILE A 79 -8.35 6.45 0.29
N LEU A 80 -7.21 6.13 0.90
CA LEU A 80 -6.41 4.95 0.56
C LEU A 80 -7.15 3.64 0.86
N LEU A 81 -7.84 3.55 2.00
CA LEU A 81 -8.64 2.39 2.36
C LEU A 81 -9.79 2.17 1.38
N ARG A 82 -10.52 3.24 1.03
CA ARG A 82 -11.55 3.17 -0.01
C ARG A 82 -10.97 2.66 -1.32
N LYS A 83 -9.86 3.24 -1.79
CA LYS A 83 -9.17 2.82 -3.03
C LYS A 83 -8.66 1.37 -2.98
N GLN A 84 -8.38 0.85 -1.79
CA GLN A 84 -7.98 -0.55 -1.61
C GLN A 84 -9.19 -1.48 -1.75
N LEU A 85 -10.29 -1.15 -1.09
CA LEU A 85 -11.51 -1.96 -1.07
C LEU A 85 -12.28 -1.90 -2.39
N THR A 86 -12.21 -0.79 -3.11
CA THR A 86 -12.90 -0.63 -4.40
C THR A 86 -12.07 -1.11 -5.58
N ARG A 87 -10.88 -1.70 -5.38
CA ARG A 87 -10.02 -2.20 -6.47
C ARG A 87 -10.45 -3.59 -6.97
N ASP A 88 -11.74 -3.88 -6.94
CA ASP A 88 -12.36 -4.96 -7.70
C ASP A 88 -12.82 -4.42 -9.06
N ASP A 89 -11.87 -3.90 -9.85
CA ASP A 89 -12.08 -3.72 -11.30
C ASP A 89 -12.05 -5.08 -12.02
N SER A 90 -11.86 -6.18 -11.29
CA SER A 90 -12.03 -7.58 -11.73
C SER A 90 -13.44 -7.87 -12.30
N PHE A 91 -14.41 -6.98 -12.07
CA PHE A 91 -15.75 -7.09 -12.68
C PHE A 91 -15.87 -6.47 -14.08
N LEU A 92 -14.82 -5.85 -14.63
CA LEU A 92 -14.85 -5.20 -15.95
C LEU A 92 -13.74 -5.72 -16.89
N ALA A 93 -13.78 -7.02 -17.20
CA ALA A 93 -13.76 -7.58 -18.57
C ALA A 93 -13.25 -9.03 -18.57
N PRO A 94 -14.04 -10.00 -19.09
CA PRO A 94 -13.49 -11.26 -19.52
C PRO A 94 -12.81 -11.01 -20.88
N THR A 95 -11.55 -10.61 -20.92
CA THR A 95 -10.79 -10.79 -22.16
C THR A 95 -10.48 -12.28 -22.26
N GLN A 96 -11.45 -12.99 -22.83
CA GLN A 96 -11.31 -14.33 -23.33
C GLN A 96 -9.98 -14.40 -24.08
N SER A 97 -9.05 -15.19 -23.54
CA SER A 97 -7.90 -15.67 -24.30
C SER A 97 -8.48 -16.44 -25.49
N ILE A 98 -8.70 -15.78 -26.62
CA ILE A 98 -9.02 -16.44 -27.88
C ILE A 98 -7.77 -17.25 -28.22
N HIS A 99 -7.81 -18.51 -27.79
CA HIS A 99 -6.86 -19.53 -28.16
C HIS A 99 -6.89 -19.60 -29.69
N SER A 100 -5.78 -19.17 -30.29
CA SER A 100 -5.50 -19.29 -31.70
C SER A 100 -5.49 -20.77 -32.06
N PHE A 101 -6.65 -21.32 -32.46
CA PHE A 101 -6.70 -22.59 -33.17
C PHE A 101 -6.34 -22.32 -34.62
N ARG A 102 -5.08 -22.59 -34.93
CA ARG A 102 -4.62 -22.78 -36.30
C ARG A 102 -5.07 -24.16 -36.77
N TYR A 103 -5.82 -24.18 -37.88
CA TYR A 103 -5.84 -25.27 -38.86
C TYR A 103 -5.92 -24.64 -40.25
#